data_AF-A0A7S2G5U8-F1
#
_entry.id   AF-A0A7S2G5U8-F1
#
_cell.length_a   1.000
_cell.length_b   1.000
_cell.length_c   1.000
_cell.angle_alpha   90.00
_cell.angle_beta   90.00
_cell.angle_gamma   90.00
#
_symmetry.space_group_name_H-M   'P 1'
#
loop_
_entity.id
_entity.type
_entity.pdbx_description
1 polymer ?
#
loop_
_entity_poly.entity_id
_entity_poly.type
_entity_poly.pdbx_seq_one_letter_code
_entity_poly.pdbx_strand_id
1 'polypeptide(L)'
;SRRDVLFFVSTVAAGLTVLPGEAQARGRATQIKSWSRYGARVEGMRGWIAGSLKGMIKTADYAGIKEATEPKKGVMNTFLTAMDLWAATYSDASISPKTNAMMADNEALRTVQKDLYALSQKALGEEVKKSGGFLGIGAKEKAKPTAAELNAEYVALFEKAKAAYNDYCELNNVGRPFEIDELMEV
;
A
#
# COMPACT_ATOMS: atom_id res chain seq x y z
N SER A 1 11.83 -46.70 -25.68
CA SER A 1 10.88 -46.33 -24.62
C SER A 1 11.58 -45.34 -23.70
N ARG A 2 11.05 -44.11 -23.55
CA ARG A 2 11.34 -43.07 -22.52
C ARG A 2 12.80 -42.57 -22.47
N ARG A 3 13.20 -41.44 -23.10
CA ARG A 3 12.95 -40.01 -22.76
C ARG A 3 13.03 -39.72 -21.25
N ASP A 4 14.26 -39.59 -20.76
CA ASP A 4 14.57 -38.92 -19.49
C ASP A 4 14.58 -37.41 -19.70
N VAL A 5 13.53 -36.76 -19.20
CA VAL A 5 13.39 -35.31 -19.15
C VAL A 5 14.00 -34.85 -17.83
N LEU A 6 15.10 -34.11 -17.91
CA LEU A 6 15.66 -33.33 -16.81
C LEU A 6 14.64 -32.26 -16.39
N PHE A 7 13.83 -32.58 -15.38
CA PHE A 7 13.08 -31.60 -14.63
C PHE A 7 14.02 -30.94 -13.62
N PHE A 8 14.44 -29.72 -13.91
CA PHE A 8 14.87 -28.77 -12.88
C PHE A 8 13.66 -28.47 -11.99
N VAL A 9 13.63 -29.09 -10.81
CA VAL A 9 12.77 -28.63 -9.71
C VAL A 9 13.51 -27.49 -9.04
N SER A 10 13.23 -26.25 -9.46
CA SER A 10 13.55 -25.06 -8.69
C SER A 10 12.61 -25.01 -7.49
N THR A 11 13.00 -25.68 -6.41
CA THR A 11 12.37 -25.47 -5.10
C THR A 11 12.64 -24.01 -4.72
N VAL A 12 11.62 -23.15 -4.82
CA VAL A 12 11.63 -21.85 -4.16
C VAL A 12 11.61 -22.18 -2.67
N ALA A 13 12.79 -22.19 -2.06
CA ALA A 13 12.92 -22.16 -0.62
C ALA A 13 12.29 -20.84 -0.17
N ALA A 14 11.05 -20.91 0.30
CA ALA A 14 10.46 -19.86 1.11
C ALA A 14 11.39 -19.66 2.31
N GLY A 15 12.26 -18.67 2.21
CA GLY A 15 13.17 -18.29 3.26
C GLY A 15 12.35 -17.79 4.44
N LEU A 16 12.04 -18.69 5.37
CA LEU A 16 11.74 -18.32 6.75
C LEU A 16 13.00 -17.67 7.30
N THR A 17 13.13 -16.36 7.11
CA THR A 17 14.09 -15.56 7.86
C THR A 17 13.64 -15.62 9.31
N VAL A 18 14.32 -16.45 10.10
CA VAL A 18 14.27 -16.43 11.55
C VAL A 18 14.69 -15.03 11.97
N LEU A 19 13.71 -14.16 12.26
CA LEU A 19 13.92 -12.80 12.72
C LEU A 19 14.63 -12.87 14.09
N PRO A 20 15.88 -12.38 14.22
CA PRO A 20 16.57 -12.41 15.50
C PRO A 20 15.96 -11.37 16.44
N GLY A 21 15.46 -11.85 17.60
CA GLY A 21 15.24 -11.11 18.84
C GLY A 21 14.13 -10.05 18.84
N GLU A 22 13.08 -10.28 19.65
CA GLU A 22 12.07 -9.28 19.97
C GLU A 22 12.73 -8.03 20.55
N ALA A 23 12.78 -6.96 19.78
CA ALA A 23 13.05 -5.63 20.30
C ALA A 23 11.97 -5.31 21.34
N GLN A 24 12.30 -5.46 22.63
CA GLN A 24 11.44 -5.07 23.74
C GLN A 24 11.18 -3.56 23.63
N ALA A 25 10.00 -3.26 23.09
CA ALA A 25 9.25 -2.03 23.17
C ALA A 25 9.80 -0.98 24.13
N ARG A 26 9.88 0.29 23.69
CA ARG A 26 9.64 1.44 24.57
C ARG A 26 8.49 1.05 25.51
N GLY A 27 8.76 0.98 26.82
CA GLY A 27 7.95 0.23 27.78
C GLY A 27 6.44 0.35 27.53
N ARG A 28 5.71 -0.76 27.63
CA ARG A 28 4.28 -0.97 27.25
C ARG A 28 3.35 0.25 27.42
N ALA A 29 3.54 1.05 28.46
CA ALA A 29 2.82 2.31 28.70
C ALA A 29 2.99 3.36 27.59
N THR A 30 4.18 3.50 27.00
CA THR A 30 4.46 4.41 25.88
C THR A 30 3.80 3.93 24.60
N GLN A 31 3.77 2.62 24.35
CA GLN A 31 3.06 2.06 23.20
C GLN A 31 1.54 2.24 23.31
N ILE A 32 0.95 2.04 24.50
CA ILE A 32 -0.49 2.32 24.73
C ILE A 32 -0.81 3.79 24.40
N LYS A 33 0.03 4.72 24.87
CA LYS A 33 -0.14 6.16 24.60
C LYS A 33 0.06 6.53 23.14
N SER A 34 0.96 5.84 22.43
CA SER A 34 1.12 6.03 20.99
C SER A 34 -0.06 5.43 20.21
N TRP A 35 -0.57 4.28 20.64
CA TRP A 35 -1.74 3.65 20.02
C TRP A 35 -2.98 4.53 20.14
N SER A 36 -3.22 5.15 21.29
CA SER A 36 -4.35 6.09 21.44
C SER A 36 -4.26 7.32 20.53
N ARG A 37 -3.08 7.65 19.99
CA ARG A 37 -2.86 8.78 19.05
C ARG A 37 -2.93 8.38 17.58
N TYR A 38 -2.48 7.16 17.26
CA TYR A 38 -2.26 6.71 15.88
C TYR A 38 -3.18 5.55 15.47
N GLY A 39 -3.59 4.70 16.42
CA GLY A 39 -4.36 3.47 16.18
C GLY A 39 -5.62 3.68 15.37
N ALA A 40 -6.45 4.67 15.73
CA ALA A 40 -7.67 4.99 14.99
C ALA A 40 -7.42 5.32 13.50
N ARG A 41 -6.25 5.89 13.16
CA ARG A 41 -5.87 6.16 11.76
C ARG A 41 -5.27 4.95 11.06
N VAL A 42 -4.56 4.10 11.80
CA VAL A 42 -4.07 2.81 11.28
C VAL A 42 -5.25 1.89 10.96
N GLU A 43 -6.26 1.82 11.83
CA GLU A 43 -7.53 1.11 11.59
C GLU A 43 -8.40 1.82 10.54
N GLY A 44 -8.36 3.16 10.50
CA GLY A 44 -9.02 3.96 9.47
C GLY A 44 -8.56 3.60 8.06
N MET A 45 -7.28 3.24 7.89
CA MET A 45 -6.76 2.75 6.61
C MET A 45 -7.49 1.49 6.13
N ARG A 46 -7.76 0.54 7.03
CA ARG A 46 -8.55 -0.66 6.74
C ARG A 46 -9.95 -0.31 6.26
N GLY A 47 -10.67 0.52 7.01
CA GLY A 47 -12.02 0.96 6.63
C GLY A 47 -12.04 1.68 5.28
N TRP A 48 -11.02 2.49 5.01
CA TRP A 48 -10.89 3.20 3.75
C TRP A 48 -10.59 2.27 2.57
N ILE A 49 -9.66 1.31 2.70
CA ILE A 49 -9.36 0.35 1.63
C ILE A 49 -10.61 -0.51 1.36
N ALA A 50 -11.11 -1.26 2.36
CA ALA A 50 -12.22 -2.20 2.18
C ALA A 50 -13.55 -1.54 1.79
N GLY A 51 -13.80 -0.33 2.28
CA GLY A 51 -15.03 0.41 2.05
C GLY A 51 -14.88 1.40 0.92
N SER A 52 -14.26 2.54 1.21
CA SER A 52 -14.23 3.72 0.35
C SER A 52 -13.52 3.47 -0.98
N LEU A 53 -12.31 2.92 -0.99
CA LEU A 53 -11.55 2.66 -2.21
C LEU A 53 -12.24 1.61 -3.08
N LYS A 54 -12.64 0.47 -2.49
CA LYS A 54 -13.41 -0.57 -3.19
C LYS A 54 -14.70 -0.01 -3.79
N GLY A 55 -15.41 0.86 -3.07
CA GLY A 55 -16.60 1.56 -3.53
C GLY A 55 -16.32 2.50 -4.71
N MET A 56 -15.33 3.38 -4.58
CA MET A 56 -14.95 4.33 -5.62
C MET A 56 -14.51 3.64 -6.92
N ILE A 57 -13.78 2.52 -6.83
CA ILE A 57 -13.40 1.72 -8.00
C ILE A 57 -14.66 1.16 -8.68
N LYS A 58 -15.59 0.58 -7.93
CA LYS A 58 -16.85 0.02 -8.47
C LYS A 58 -17.71 1.09 -9.16
N THR A 59 -17.74 2.31 -8.64
CA THR A 59 -18.52 3.42 -9.22
C THR A 59 -17.73 4.26 -10.21
N ALA A 60 -16.48 3.88 -10.54
CA ALA A 60 -15.57 4.64 -11.40
C ALA A 60 -15.40 6.11 -10.97
N ASP A 61 -15.38 6.38 -9.65
CA ASP A 61 -15.20 7.72 -9.10
C ASP A 61 -13.71 8.12 -9.07
N TYR A 62 -13.17 8.41 -10.25
CA TYR A 62 -11.76 8.77 -10.41
C TYR A 62 -11.40 10.10 -9.71
N ALA A 63 -12.36 11.02 -9.59
CA ALA A 63 -12.14 12.30 -8.90
C ALA A 63 -11.98 12.08 -7.39
N GLY A 64 -12.86 11.27 -6.80
CA GLY A 64 -12.74 10.87 -5.39
C GLY A 64 -11.45 10.12 -5.10
N ILE A 65 -11.04 9.18 -5.97
CA ILE A 65 -9.76 8.46 -5.79
C ILE A 65 -8.59 9.43 -5.86
N LYS A 66 -8.57 10.34 -6.84
CA LYS A 66 -7.52 11.36 -6.98
C LYS A 66 -7.41 12.24 -5.73
N GLU A 67 -8.51 12.77 -5.23
CA GLU A 67 -8.51 13.61 -4.02
C GLU A 67 -8.04 12.83 -2.79
N ALA A 68 -8.57 11.62 -2.58
CA ALA A 68 -8.23 10.78 -1.44
C ALA A 68 -6.76 10.33 -1.46
N THR A 69 -6.16 10.24 -2.64
CA THR A 69 -4.77 9.79 -2.85
C THR A 69 -3.81 10.94 -3.14
N GLU A 70 -4.25 12.22 -3.12
CA GLU A 70 -3.38 13.36 -3.37
C GLU A 70 -2.13 13.29 -2.48
N PRO A 71 -0.91 13.35 -3.05
CA PRO A 71 0.30 13.33 -2.25
C PRO A 71 0.28 14.43 -1.19
N LYS A 72 0.64 14.09 0.04
CA LYS A 72 0.68 14.98 1.22
C LYS A 72 -0.67 15.45 1.78
N LYS A 73 -1.72 15.58 0.97
CA LYS A 73 -3.02 16.14 1.42
C LYS A 73 -4.16 15.14 1.48
N GLY A 74 -4.14 14.11 0.65
CA GLY A 74 -5.19 13.12 0.59
C GLY A 74 -5.32 12.34 1.90
N VAL A 75 -6.53 11.85 2.18
CA VAL A 75 -6.83 11.08 3.40
C VAL A 75 -5.90 9.87 3.56
N MET A 76 -5.50 9.23 2.45
CA MET A 76 -4.55 8.12 2.47
C MET A 76 -3.20 8.55 3.07
N ASN A 77 -2.71 9.76 2.78
CA ASN A 77 -1.45 10.25 3.38
C ASN A 77 -1.56 10.42 4.90
N THR A 78 -2.73 10.81 5.41
CA THR A 78 -2.97 10.94 6.85
C THR A 78 -2.84 9.58 7.56
N PHE A 79 -3.31 8.51 6.93
CA PHE A 79 -3.16 7.15 7.42
C PHE A 79 -1.70 6.68 7.35
N LEU A 80 -1.05 6.83 6.19
CA LEU A 80 0.34 6.43 5.98
C LEU A 80 1.30 7.12 6.96
N THR A 81 1.06 8.41 7.25
CA THR A 81 1.85 9.14 8.24
C THR A 81 1.64 8.59 9.66
N ALA A 82 0.42 8.17 10.01
CA ALA A 82 0.15 7.53 11.30
C ALA A 82 0.80 6.14 11.39
N MET A 83 0.82 5.39 10.29
CA MET A 83 1.49 4.08 10.20
C MET A 83 3.01 4.20 10.39
N ASP A 84 3.66 5.22 9.83
CA ASP A 84 5.09 5.50 10.06
C ASP A 84 5.36 5.79 11.55
N LEU A 85 4.56 6.69 12.14
CA LEU A 85 4.70 7.08 13.53
C LEU A 85 4.45 5.91 14.48
N TRP A 86 3.54 5.01 14.12
CA TRP A 86 3.30 3.78 14.86
C TRP A 86 4.45 2.79 14.74
N ALA A 87 4.94 2.53 13.52
CA ALA A 87 6.07 1.63 13.29
C ALA A 87 7.34 2.09 14.03
N ALA A 88 7.57 3.41 14.10
CA ALA A 88 8.67 4.01 14.83
C ALA A 88 8.63 3.74 16.35
N THR A 89 7.49 3.34 16.92
CA THR A 89 7.38 3.00 18.35
C THR A 89 8.07 1.68 18.73
N TYR A 90 8.43 0.86 17.74
CA TYR A 90 9.15 -0.40 17.91
C TYR A 90 10.66 -0.26 17.81
N SER A 91 11.14 0.96 17.62
CA SER A 91 12.55 1.28 17.66
C SER A 91 12.87 2.03 18.94
N ASP A 92 14.06 1.79 19.49
CA ASP A 92 14.56 2.50 20.66
C ASP A 92 15.85 3.27 20.29
N ALA A 93 17.01 2.91 20.81
CA ALA A 93 18.28 3.56 20.46
C ALA A 93 18.72 3.30 19.00
N SER A 94 18.24 2.22 18.39
CA SER A 94 18.48 1.88 16.98
C SER A 94 17.19 1.38 16.34
N ILE A 95 17.12 1.49 15.01
CA ILE A 95 15.96 1.04 14.26
C ILE A 95 15.89 -0.49 14.31
N SER A 96 14.78 -1.03 14.82
CA SER A 96 14.60 -2.47 14.91
C SER A 96 14.32 -3.09 13.54
N PRO A 97 14.69 -4.37 13.31
CA PRO A 97 14.33 -5.09 12.08
C PRO A 97 12.82 -5.03 11.80
N LYS A 98 12.02 -5.08 12.86
CA LYS A 98 10.56 -4.98 12.80
C LYS A 98 10.08 -3.61 12.33
N THR A 99 10.64 -2.51 12.85
CA THR A 99 10.33 -1.17 12.34
C THR A 99 10.70 -1.05 10.86
N ASN A 100 11.86 -1.56 10.43
CA ASN A 100 12.25 -1.53 9.02
C ASN A 100 11.27 -2.29 8.12
N ALA A 101 10.85 -3.49 8.54
CA ALA A 101 9.88 -4.29 7.78
C ALA A 101 8.53 -3.57 7.67
N MET A 102 7.99 -3.04 8.78
CA MET A 102 6.74 -2.27 8.75
C MET A 102 6.85 -0.99 7.92
N MET A 103 8.00 -0.33 7.92
CA MET A 103 8.23 0.85 7.06
C MET A 103 8.30 0.47 5.58
N ALA A 104 8.82 -0.71 5.23
CA ALA A 104 8.83 -1.20 3.86
C ALA A 104 7.41 -1.42 3.34
N ASP A 105 6.52 -2.01 4.14
CA ASP A 105 5.11 -2.17 3.79
C ASP A 105 4.41 -0.82 3.62
N ASN A 106 4.74 0.15 4.49
CA ASN A 106 4.20 1.50 4.38
C ASN A 106 4.71 2.24 3.12
N GLU A 107 5.95 1.98 2.68
CA GLU A 107 6.46 2.50 1.41
C GLU A 107 5.79 1.81 0.20
N ALA A 108 5.47 0.52 0.30
CA ALA A 108 4.65 -0.16 -0.71
C ALA A 108 3.27 0.50 -0.84
N LEU A 109 2.62 0.84 0.29
CA LEU A 109 1.37 1.60 0.28
C LEU A 109 1.53 3.03 -0.27
N ARG A 110 2.66 3.71 -0.01
CA ARG A 110 2.97 5.01 -0.62
C ARG A 110 3.16 4.92 -2.14
N THR A 111 3.69 3.80 -2.62
CA THR A 111 3.78 3.52 -4.06
C THR A 111 2.39 3.36 -4.65
N VAL A 112 1.53 2.56 -4.00
CA VAL A 112 0.12 2.43 -4.41
C VAL A 112 -0.61 3.78 -4.40
N GLN A 113 -0.37 4.64 -3.40
CA GLN A 113 -0.93 5.99 -3.36
C GLN A 113 -0.56 6.79 -4.62
N LYS A 114 0.73 6.82 -4.97
CA LYS A 114 1.23 7.56 -6.14
C LYS A 114 0.61 7.01 -7.42
N ASP A 115 0.53 5.69 -7.55
CA ASP A 115 -0.01 5.02 -8.72
C ASP A 115 -1.53 5.26 -8.87
N LEU A 116 -2.30 5.17 -7.79
CA LEU A 116 -3.73 5.50 -7.78
C LEU A 116 -3.97 6.96 -8.18
N TYR A 117 -3.16 7.87 -7.65
CA TYR A 117 -3.26 9.30 -7.98
C TYR A 117 -2.98 9.53 -9.47
N ALA A 118 -1.85 9.03 -9.99
CA ALA A 118 -1.47 9.16 -11.39
C ALA A 118 -2.48 8.52 -12.35
N LEU A 119 -2.95 7.30 -12.02
CA LEU A 119 -3.98 6.62 -12.80
C LEU A 119 -5.29 7.42 -12.86
N SER A 120 -5.65 8.09 -11.76
CA SER A 120 -6.82 8.95 -11.70
C SER A 120 -6.67 10.22 -12.53
N GLN A 121 -5.48 10.83 -12.54
CA GLN A 121 -5.18 11.94 -13.44
C GLN A 121 -5.29 11.51 -14.91
N LYS A 122 -4.80 10.32 -15.25
CA LYS A 122 -4.92 9.74 -16.60
C LYS A 122 -6.38 9.48 -16.98
N ALA A 123 -7.18 8.90 -16.08
CA ALA A 123 -8.60 8.62 -16.30
C ALA A 123 -9.43 9.90 -16.55
N LEU A 124 -9.11 10.97 -15.81
CA LEU A 124 -9.72 12.30 -15.93
C LEU A 124 -9.18 13.11 -17.12
N GLY A 125 -8.13 12.64 -17.80
CA GLY A 125 -7.52 13.35 -18.93
C GLY A 125 -6.61 14.52 -18.54
N GLU A 126 -6.22 14.62 -17.27
CA GLU A 126 -5.34 15.70 -16.78
C GLU A 126 -3.87 15.50 -17.16
N GLU A 127 -3.44 14.26 -17.42
CA GLU A 127 -2.12 13.97 -17.99
C GLU A 127 -2.01 14.27 -19.49
N VAL A 128 -3.09 14.72 -20.14
CA VAL A 128 -3.01 15.30 -21.49
C VAL A 128 -2.57 16.77 -21.38
N LYS A 129 -1.46 17.02 -20.67
CA LYS A 129 -0.67 18.20 -20.97
C LYS A 129 -0.08 17.95 -22.35
N LYS A 130 -0.68 18.57 -23.35
CA LYS A 130 -0.10 18.80 -24.68
C LYS A 130 1.37 19.15 -24.47
N SER A 131 2.27 18.19 -24.73
CA SER A 131 3.68 18.54 -24.86
C SER A 131 3.73 19.51 -26.02
N GLY A 132 4.05 20.77 -25.74
CA GLY A 132 4.23 21.79 -26.75
C GLY A 132 5.37 21.37 -27.68
N GLY A 133 5.01 20.72 -28.78
CA GLY A 133 5.75 20.82 -30.02
C GLY A 133 5.35 22.15 -30.66
N PHE A 134 6.33 22.96 -31.05
CA PHE A 134 6.16 24.24 -31.73
C PHE A 134 5.41 24.15 -33.08
N LEU A 135 4.94 22.97 -33.49
CA LEU A 135 4.10 22.74 -34.65
C LEU A 135 3.12 21.62 -34.31
N GLY A 136 1.85 21.96 -34.10
CA GLY A 136 0.75 21.05 -33.73
C GLY A 136 0.35 20.05 -34.82
N ILE A 137 1.30 19.35 -35.43
CA ILE A 137 1.06 18.33 -36.45
C ILE A 137 1.97 17.13 -36.13
N GLY A 138 1.39 16.04 -35.60
CA GLY A 138 2.03 14.72 -35.70
C GLY A 138 2.23 13.90 -34.42
N ALA A 139 1.96 14.41 -33.23
CA ALA A 139 1.94 13.55 -32.03
C ALA A 139 0.65 12.72 -32.03
N LYS A 140 0.75 11.42 -32.37
CA LYS A 140 -0.36 10.48 -32.18
C LYS A 140 -0.76 10.53 -30.71
N GLU A 141 -1.98 10.98 -30.44
CA GLU A 141 -2.59 10.95 -29.12
C GLU A 141 -2.48 9.50 -28.61
N LYS A 142 -1.76 9.27 -27.50
CA LYS A 142 -1.78 7.95 -26.85
C LYS A 142 -3.25 7.67 -26.57
N ALA A 143 -3.78 6.59 -27.15
CA ALA A 143 -5.18 6.22 -26.98
C ALA A 143 -5.51 6.23 -25.48
N LYS A 144 -6.56 6.97 -25.11
CA LYS A 144 -7.07 6.97 -23.74
C LYS A 144 -7.36 5.51 -23.36
N PRO A 145 -6.84 5.00 -22.24
CA PRO A 145 -7.13 3.64 -21.82
C PRO A 145 -8.64 3.45 -21.69
N THR A 146 -9.11 2.28 -22.11
CA THR A 146 -10.51 1.89 -22.01
C THR A 146 -10.94 1.81 -20.55
N ALA A 147 -12.25 1.90 -20.30
CA ALA A 147 -12.78 1.72 -18.94
C ALA A 147 -12.42 0.35 -18.34
N ALA A 148 -12.32 -0.69 -19.18
CA ALA A 148 -11.92 -2.03 -18.75
C ALA A 148 -10.45 -2.09 -18.31
N GLU A 149 -9.55 -1.46 -19.07
CA GLU A 149 -8.12 -1.37 -18.71
C GLU A 149 -7.91 -0.55 -17.43
N LEU A 150 -8.58 0.60 -17.31
CA LEU A 150 -8.54 1.41 -16.09
C LEU A 150 -9.02 0.62 -14.88
N ASN A 151 -10.17 -0.05 -14.99
CA ASN A 151 -10.72 -0.85 -13.89
C ASN A 151 -9.78 -1.99 -13.50
N ALA A 152 -9.16 -2.68 -14.47
CA ALA A 152 -8.17 -3.73 -14.18
C ALA A 152 -6.94 -3.19 -13.44
N GLU A 153 -6.42 -2.03 -13.85
CA GLU A 153 -5.30 -1.36 -13.17
C GLU A 153 -5.68 -0.95 -11.74
N TYR A 154 -6.88 -0.37 -11.53
CA TYR A 154 -7.38 -0.01 -10.19
C TYR A 154 -7.57 -1.22 -9.28
N VAL A 155 -8.12 -2.32 -9.79
CA VAL A 155 -8.28 -3.56 -9.03
C VAL A 155 -6.91 -4.13 -8.65
N ALA A 156 -5.93 -4.12 -9.55
CA ALA A 156 -4.58 -4.58 -9.23
C ALA A 156 -3.91 -3.71 -8.14
N LEU A 157 -4.12 -2.38 -8.17
CA LEU A 157 -3.63 -1.48 -7.13
C LEU A 157 -4.36 -1.69 -5.79
N PHE A 158 -5.66 -1.97 -5.82
CA PHE A 158 -6.42 -2.35 -4.63
C PHE A 158 -5.87 -3.62 -3.98
N GLU A 159 -5.60 -4.67 -4.74
CA GLU A 159 -5.04 -5.92 -4.20
C GLU A 159 -3.63 -5.71 -3.64
N LYS A 160 -2.80 -4.87 -4.29
CA LYS A 160 -1.50 -4.49 -3.73
C LYS A 160 -1.62 -3.72 -2.41
N ALA A 161 -2.59 -2.79 -2.31
CA ALA A 161 -2.84 -2.07 -1.07
C ALA A 161 -3.28 -3.03 0.05
N LYS A 162 -4.19 -3.95 -0.26
CA LYS A 162 -4.67 -4.98 0.67
C LYS A 162 -3.52 -5.83 1.19
N ALA A 163 -2.67 -6.35 0.29
CA ALA A 163 -1.52 -7.18 0.66
C ALA A 163 -0.56 -6.42 1.57
N ALA A 164 -0.09 -5.23 1.17
CA ALA A 164 0.85 -4.45 1.98
C ALA A 164 0.27 -4.04 3.35
N TYR A 165 -1.04 -3.74 3.43
CA TYR A 165 -1.67 -3.45 4.72
C TYR A 165 -1.76 -4.69 5.62
N ASN A 166 -2.07 -5.86 5.05
CA ASN A 166 -2.12 -7.11 5.81
C ASN A 166 -0.74 -7.50 6.33
N ASP A 167 0.29 -7.45 5.49
CA ASP A 167 1.68 -7.73 5.90
C ASP A 167 2.10 -6.79 7.05
N TYR A 168 1.74 -5.51 6.97
CA TYR A 168 1.95 -4.54 8.05
C TYR A 168 1.25 -4.96 9.35
N CYS A 169 0.01 -5.44 9.26
CA CYS A 169 -0.80 -5.89 10.40
C CYS A 169 -0.27 -7.19 11.00
N GLU A 170 0.12 -8.16 10.18
CA GLU A 170 0.73 -9.41 10.63
C GLU A 170 2.02 -9.11 11.39
N LEU A 171 2.94 -8.35 10.76
CA LEU A 171 4.15 -7.87 11.41
C LEU A 171 3.82 -7.14 12.69
N ASN A 172 2.77 -6.31 12.68
CA ASN A 172 2.31 -5.68 13.89
C ASN A 172 1.99 -6.73 14.96
N ASN A 173 1.04 -7.62 14.71
CA ASN A 173 0.47 -8.51 15.71
C ASN A 173 1.46 -9.51 16.33
N VAL A 174 2.63 -9.76 15.70
CA VAL A 174 3.70 -10.58 16.30
C VAL A 174 4.15 -10.04 17.67
N GLY A 175 3.93 -10.83 18.74
CA GLY A 175 4.49 -10.59 20.08
C GLY A 175 3.97 -9.34 20.78
N ARG A 176 2.75 -8.88 20.46
CA ARG A 176 2.25 -7.56 20.87
C ARG A 176 1.15 -7.57 21.93
N PRO A 177 0.98 -6.41 22.63
CA PRO A 177 -0.14 -6.17 23.53
C PRO A 177 -1.42 -5.67 22.84
N PHE A 178 -1.40 -5.40 21.53
CA PHE A 178 -2.56 -4.98 20.74
C PHE A 178 -2.55 -5.66 19.38
N GLU A 179 -3.72 -6.07 18.93
CA GLU A 179 -3.96 -6.68 17.64
C GLU A 179 -4.68 -5.68 16.74
N ILE A 180 -4.27 -5.63 15.47
CA ILE A 180 -4.93 -4.86 14.42
C ILE A 180 -5.62 -5.86 13.51
N ASP A 181 -6.90 -5.62 13.24
CA ASP A 181 -7.65 -6.44 12.31
C ASP A 181 -7.07 -6.34 10.90
N GLU A 182 -6.77 -7.50 10.31
CA GLU A 182 -6.39 -7.60 8.91
C GLU A 182 -7.63 -7.41 7.99
N LEU A 183 -7.37 -7.17 6.70
CA LEU A 183 -8.38 -7.07 5.64
C LEU A 183 -8.79 -8.44 5.06
N MET A 184 -8.70 -9.51 5.84
CA MET A 184 -8.97 -10.87 5.37
C MET A 184 -10.45 -11.09 5.01
N GLU A 185 -10.85 -10.71 3.80
CA GLU A 185 -11.91 -11.37 3.02
C GLU A 185 -11.23 -12.28 1.98
N VAL A 186 -11.53 -13.58 2.07
CA VAL A 186 -11.21 -14.65 1.10
C VAL A 186 -12.08 -14.48 -0.14
#